data_AF-A0A6J1Q427-F1
#
_entry.id   AF-A0A6J1Q427-F1
#
_cell.length_a   1.000
_cell.length_b   1.000
_cell.length_c   1.000
_cell.angle_alpha   90.00
_cell.angle_beta   90.00
_cell.angle_gamma   90.00
#
_symmetry.space_group_name_H-M   'P 1'
#
loop_
_entity.id
_entity.type
_entity.pdbx_description
1 polymer ?
#
loop_
_entity_poly.entity_id
_entity_poly.type
_entity_poly.pdbx_seq_one_letter_code
_entity_poly.pdbx_strand_id
1 'polypeptide(L)'
;MKRLIFVLYLCSIALTVNIGIDDVTDRVADVLSISKTDVQICFNKTNVNVADLVMMDQLINDDVETPDINHSALKVGCLFACLLQKKELMVGTYIDIEKVKKELDKKVRNDDNISIRNRILDNCIEQVKNTTDECKVILRFSLCVAEESRRYVKS
;
A
#
# COMPACT_ATOMS: atom_id res chain seq x y z
N MET A 1 -35.33 15.86 26.39
CA MET A 1 -35.57 15.24 25.06
C MET A 1 -34.71 15.79 23.92
N LYS A 2 -34.42 17.11 23.83
CA LYS A 2 -33.56 17.65 22.73
C LYS A 2 -32.05 17.37 22.85
N ARG A 3 -31.51 17.08 24.05
CA ARG A 3 -30.09 16.71 24.23
C ARG A 3 -29.77 15.26 23.85
N LEU A 4 -30.74 14.34 23.95
CA LEU A 4 -30.58 12.94 23.51
C LEU A 4 -30.52 12.82 21.98
N ILE A 5 -31.17 13.74 21.26
CA ILE A 5 -31.15 13.80 19.78
C ILE A 5 -29.76 14.23 19.27
N PHE A 6 -29.09 15.14 19.97
CA PHE A 6 -27.73 15.58 19.60
C PHE A 6 -26.68 14.49 19.81
N VAL A 7 -26.83 13.67 20.87
CA VAL A 7 -25.97 12.50 21.11
C VAL A 7 -26.22 11.40 20.07
N LEU A 8 -27.47 11.19 19.65
CA LEU A 8 -27.80 10.26 18.56
C LEU A 8 -27.28 10.75 17.19
N TYR A 9 -27.27 12.06 16.96
CA TYR A 9 -26.72 12.66 15.72
C TYR A 9 -25.19 12.57 15.66
N LEU A 10 -24.51 12.69 16.81
CA LEU A 10 -23.07 12.45 16.93
C LEU A 10 -22.71 10.95 16.90
N CYS A 11 -23.61 10.06 17.36
CA CYS A 11 -23.46 8.60 17.19
C CYS A 11 -23.77 8.12 15.77
N SER A 12 -24.57 8.84 14.97
CA SER A 12 -24.80 8.47 13.56
C SER A 12 -23.62 8.80 12.65
N ILE A 13 -22.69 9.67 13.06
CA ILE A 13 -21.42 9.89 12.35
C ILE A 13 -20.37 8.86 12.79
N ALA A 14 -20.63 8.10 13.87
CA ALA A 14 -19.87 6.91 14.24
C ALA A 14 -20.34 5.64 13.51
N LEU A 15 -21.32 5.75 12.59
CA LEU A 15 -21.48 4.77 11.52
C LEU A 15 -20.35 4.99 10.53
N THR A 16 -19.24 4.33 10.84
CA THR A 16 -18.42 3.59 9.88
C THR A 16 -18.61 4.10 8.46
N VAL A 17 -17.61 4.83 7.94
CA VAL A 17 -17.28 4.66 6.54
C VAL A 17 -16.87 3.19 6.43
N ASN A 18 -17.87 2.31 6.28
CA ASN A 18 -17.69 0.90 6.04
C ASN A 18 -17.27 0.85 4.58
N ILE A 19 -16.06 1.34 4.30
CA ILE A 19 -15.29 0.89 3.15
C ILE A 19 -15.08 -0.59 3.47
N GLY A 20 -16.08 -1.39 3.08
CA GLY A 20 -16.03 -2.82 3.29
C GLY A 20 -14.76 -3.33 2.65
N ILE A 21 -14.13 -4.31 3.28
CA ILE A 21 -12.98 -5.00 2.66
C ILE A 21 -13.35 -5.47 1.24
N ASP A 22 -14.63 -5.72 0.96
CA ASP A 22 -15.15 -6.00 -0.38
C ASP A 22 -14.97 -4.86 -1.40
N ASP A 23 -15.24 -3.59 -1.05
CA ASP A 23 -14.99 -2.43 -1.94
C ASP A 23 -13.47 -2.24 -2.17
N VAL A 24 -12.67 -2.43 -1.12
CA VAL A 24 -11.20 -2.40 -1.24
C VAL A 24 -10.72 -3.54 -2.14
N THR A 25 -11.27 -4.73 -1.96
CA THR A 25 -10.90 -5.93 -2.72
C THR A 25 -11.16 -5.72 -4.21
N ASP A 26 -12.33 -5.18 -4.56
CA ASP A 26 -12.71 -4.91 -5.94
C ASP A 26 -11.78 -3.90 -6.61
N ARG A 27 -11.49 -2.80 -5.91
CA ARG A 27 -10.56 -1.77 -6.41
C ARG A 27 -9.15 -2.32 -6.57
N VAL A 28 -8.66 -3.09 -5.61
CA VAL A 28 -7.32 -3.70 -5.68
C VAL A 28 -7.25 -4.70 -6.84
N ALA A 29 -8.28 -5.52 -7.03
CA ALA A 29 -8.35 -6.48 -8.14
C ALA A 29 -8.30 -5.76 -9.49
N ASP A 30 -9.07 -4.68 -9.65
CA ASP A 30 -9.10 -3.88 -10.88
C ASP A 30 -7.75 -3.20 -11.13
N VAL A 31 -7.25 -2.45 -10.13
CA VAL A 31 -5.96 -1.75 -10.23
C VAL A 31 -4.84 -2.72 -10.54
N LEU A 32 -4.77 -3.88 -9.88
CA LEU A 32 -3.71 -4.86 -10.13
C LEU A 32 -4.01 -5.78 -11.32
N SER A 33 -5.21 -5.74 -11.89
CA SER A 33 -5.65 -6.65 -12.95
C SER A 33 -5.43 -8.13 -12.57
N ILE A 34 -5.76 -8.48 -11.32
CA ILE A 34 -5.72 -9.84 -10.78
C ILE A 34 -7.12 -10.26 -10.35
N SER A 35 -7.32 -11.55 -10.03
CA SER A 35 -8.63 -12.02 -9.60
C SER A 35 -9.01 -11.47 -8.22
N LYS A 36 -10.30 -11.19 -7.99
CA LYS A 36 -10.82 -10.85 -6.66
C LYS A 36 -10.50 -11.94 -5.64
N THR A 37 -10.52 -13.20 -6.06
CA THR A 37 -10.16 -14.36 -5.24
C THR A 37 -8.72 -14.28 -4.76
N ASP A 38 -7.77 -13.89 -5.61
CA ASP A 38 -6.37 -13.71 -5.21
C ASP A 38 -6.20 -12.58 -4.20
N VAL A 39 -6.96 -11.48 -4.37
CA VAL A 39 -6.99 -10.38 -3.41
C VAL A 39 -7.51 -10.86 -2.06
N GLN A 40 -8.65 -11.56 -2.04
CA GLN A 40 -9.23 -12.12 -0.81
C GLN A 40 -8.29 -13.11 -0.11
N ILE A 41 -7.59 -13.96 -0.87
CA ILE A 41 -6.56 -14.86 -0.33
C ILE A 41 -5.49 -14.06 0.41
N CYS A 42 -5.02 -12.96 -0.19
CA CYS A 42 -3.99 -12.13 0.42
C CYS A 42 -4.48 -11.40 1.68
N PHE A 43 -5.67 -10.80 1.66
CA PHE A 43 -6.27 -10.19 2.86
C PHE A 43 -6.45 -11.20 4.00
N ASN A 44 -6.95 -12.40 3.69
CA ASN A 44 -7.13 -13.46 4.68
C ASN A 44 -5.80 -13.98 5.24
N LYS A 45 -4.77 -14.13 4.39
CA LYS A 45 -3.44 -14.60 4.78
C LYS A 45 -2.76 -13.63 5.76
N THR A 46 -2.94 -12.32 5.57
CA THR A 46 -2.22 -11.30 6.36
C THR A 46 -3.04 -10.73 7.50
N ASN A 47 -4.34 -11.05 7.56
CA ASN A 47 -5.26 -10.54 8.56
C ASN A 47 -5.26 -9.00 8.63
N VAL A 48 -5.09 -8.34 7.47
CA VAL A 48 -5.11 -6.87 7.35
C VAL A 48 -6.55 -6.37 7.37
N ASN A 49 -6.79 -5.33 8.15
CA ASN A 49 -8.06 -4.62 8.20
C ASN A 49 -7.90 -3.16 7.74
N VAL A 50 -9.00 -2.41 7.70
CA VAL A 50 -8.99 -1.01 7.27
C VAL A 50 -8.13 -0.12 8.18
N ALA A 51 -8.07 -0.38 9.49
CA ALA A 51 -7.25 0.39 10.42
C ALA A 51 -5.75 0.22 10.12
N ASP A 52 -5.31 -1.00 9.75
CA ASP A 52 -3.93 -1.24 9.33
C ASP A 52 -3.56 -0.42 8.08
N LEU A 53 -4.48 -0.31 7.11
CA LEU A 53 -4.29 0.50 5.90
C LEU A 53 -4.18 2.00 6.24
N VAL A 54 -5.00 2.49 7.18
CA VAL A 54 -4.94 3.88 7.66
C VAL A 54 -3.62 4.16 8.37
N MET A 55 -3.13 3.24 9.21
CA MET A 55 -1.84 3.42 9.89
C MET A 55 -0.66 3.42 8.91
N MET A 56 -0.73 2.63 7.83
CA MET A 56 0.26 2.72 6.75
C MET A 56 0.24 4.08 6.06
N ASP A 57 -0.95 4.64 5.81
CA ASP A 57 -1.09 5.97 5.22
C ASP A 57 -0.48 7.06 6.11
N GLN A 58 -0.73 6.99 7.43
CA GLN A 58 -0.11 7.88 8.42
C GLN A 58 1.42 7.77 8.41
N LEU A 59 1.98 6.56 8.34
CA LEU A 59 3.43 6.38 8.25
C LEU A 59 4.02 7.03 6.99
N ILE A 60 3.34 6.91 5.85
CA ILE A 60 3.81 7.44 4.57
C ILE A 60 3.71 8.97 4.49
N ASN A 61 2.57 9.52 4.92
CA ASN A 61 2.21 10.92 4.67
C ASN A 61 2.55 11.85 5.84
N ASP A 62 2.35 11.37 7.08
CA ASP A 62 2.51 12.19 8.28
C ASP A 62 3.89 11.99 8.94
N ASP A 63 4.67 10.99 8.47
CA ASP A 63 5.99 10.63 9.01
C ASP A 63 5.94 10.30 10.51
N VAL A 64 4.82 9.72 10.95
CA VAL A 64 4.58 9.35 12.35
C VAL A 64 4.97 7.90 12.58
N GLU A 65 5.98 7.68 13.41
CA GLU A 65 6.44 6.34 13.76
C GLU A 65 6.07 5.99 15.21
N THR A 66 5.25 4.95 15.38
CA THR A 66 4.94 4.35 16.69
C THR A 66 5.04 2.82 16.59
N PRO A 67 5.22 2.10 17.71
CA PRO A 67 5.25 0.63 17.68
C PRO A 67 4.01 0.01 17.03
N ASP A 68 2.82 0.56 17.30
CA ASP A 68 1.56 0.09 16.72
C ASP A 68 1.49 0.35 15.21
N ILE A 69 1.87 1.56 14.77
CA ILE A 69 1.97 1.90 13.35
C ILE A 69 2.97 0.99 12.64
N ASN A 70 4.13 0.72 13.24
CA ASN A 70 5.15 -0.15 12.67
C ASN A 70 4.67 -1.59 12.51
N HIS A 71 3.91 -2.10 13.49
CA HIS A 71 3.31 -3.43 13.39
C HIS A 71 2.25 -3.50 12.29
N SER A 72 1.35 -2.53 12.23
CA SER A 72 0.31 -2.46 11.18
C SER A 72 0.91 -2.25 9.79
N ALA A 73 1.91 -1.38 9.64
CA ALA A 73 2.64 -1.17 8.40
C ALA A 73 3.34 -2.44 7.92
N LEU A 74 3.89 -3.26 8.83
CA LEU A 74 4.47 -4.56 8.47
C LEU A 74 3.41 -5.53 7.93
N LYS A 75 2.22 -5.58 8.54
CA LYS A 75 1.10 -6.39 8.01
C LYS A 75 0.69 -5.94 6.60
N VAL A 76 0.63 -4.63 6.36
CA VAL A 76 0.34 -4.07 5.04
C VAL A 76 1.47 -4.38 4.05
N GLY A 77 2.74 -4.33 4.49
CA GLY A 77 3.88 -4.80 3.71
C GLY A 77 3.73 -6.26 3.27
N CYS A 78 3.26 -7.14 4.17
CA CYS A 78 2.95 -8.53 3.82
C CYS A 78 1.79 -8.64 2.82
N LEU A 79 0.76 -7.80 2.95
CA LEU A 79 -0.37 -7.79 2.01
C LEU A 79 0.12 -7.45 0.60
N PHE A 80 0.92 -6.39 0.48
CA PHE A 80 1.49 -5.98 -0.81
C PHE A 80 2.46 -7.02 -1.37
N ALA A 81 3.29 -7.66 -0.55
CA ALA A 81 4.13 -8.78 -0.99
C ALA A 81 3.29 -9.92 -1.60
N CYS A 82 2.21 -10.33 -0.92
CA CYS A 82 1.31 -11.36 -1.44
C CYS A 82 0.68 -10.95 -2.78
N LEU A 83 0.16 -9.72 -2.88
CA LEU A 83 -0.47 -9.21 -4.10
C LEU A 83 0.52 -9.11 -5.27
N LEU A 84 1.75 -8.65 -5.02
CA LEU A 84 2.79 -8.56 -6.05
C LEU A 84 3.26 -9.94 -6.52
N GLN A 85 3.31 -10.93 -5.62
CA GLN A 85 3.56 -12.33 -6.01
C GLN A 85 2.43 -12.88 -6.90
N LYS A 86 1.17 -12.59 -6.55
CA LYS A 86 0.00 -12.97 -7.38
C LYS A 86 -0.01 -12.30 -8.76
N LYS A 87 0.55 -11.10 -8.87
CA LYS A 87 0.75 -10.38 -10.14
C LYS A 87 2.06 -10.74 -10.84
N GLU A 88 2.85 -11.68 -10.29
CA GLU A 88 4.13 -12.12 -10.85
C GLU A 88 5.18 -10.99 -10.98
N LEU A 89 5.06 -9.97 -10.14
CA LEU A 89 5.99 -8.84 -10.02
C LEU A 89 7.05 -9.08 -8.92
N MET A 90 6.85 -10.10 -8.10
CA MET A 90 7.74 -10.45 -7.01
C MET A 90 7.81 -11.98 -6.87
N VAL A 91 8.98 -12.50 -6.50
CA VAL A 91 9.19 -13.91 -6.13
C VAL A 91 10.01 -13.97 -4.85
N GLY A 92 9.41 -14.42 -3.75
CA GLY A 92 10.05 -14.35 -2.44
C GLY A 92 10.41 -12.90 -2.11
N THR A 93 11.69 -12.63 -1.86
CA THR A 93 12.23 -11.28 -1.57
C THR A 93 12.65 -10.50 -2.81
N TYR A 94 12.61 -11.10 -4.00
CA TYR A 94 13.05 -10.48 -5.24
C TYR A 94 11.89 -9.76 -5.93
N ILE A 95 12.01 -8.44 -6.15
CA ILE A 95 11.07 -7.64 -6.94
C ILE A 95 11.61 -7.54 -8.37
N ASP A 96 10.80 -7.91 -9.35
CA ASP A 96 11.13 -7.70 -10.76
C ASP A 96 10.84 -6.25 -11.15
N ILE A 97 11.81 -5.37 -10.87
CA ILE A 97 11.65 -3.92 -11.03
C ILE A 97 11.36 -3.52 -12.49
N GLU A 98 11.88 -4.27 -13.45
CA GLU A 98 11.63 -4.04 -14.87
C GLU A 98 10.18 -4.37 -15.26
N LYS A 99 9.60 -5.45 -14.72
CA LYS A 99 8.17 -5.71 -14.86
C LYS A 99 7.33 -4.65 -14.15
N VAL A 100 7.73 -4.21 -12.95
CA VAL A 100 7.03 -3.14 -12.22
C VAL A 100 6.96 -1.86 -13.06
N LYS A 101 8.08 -1.40 -13.62
CA LYS A 101 8.13 -0.22 -14.49
C LYS A 101 7.18 -0.37 -15.69
N LYS A 102 7.23 -1.53 -16.38
CA LYS A 102 6.33 -1.82 -17.51
C LYS A 102 4.86 -1.82 -17.13
N GLU A 103 4.51 -2.33 -15.95
CA GLU A 103 3.12 -2.28 -15.46
C GLU A 103 2.67 -0.85 -15.13
N LEU A 104 3.56 0.00 -14.63
CA LEU A 104 3.28 1.42 -14.40
C LEU A 104 3.10 2.17 -15.71
N ASP A 105 3.93 1.92 -16.72
CA ASP A 105 3.83 2.55 -18.05
C ASP A 105 2.48 2.29 -18.74
N LYS A 106 1.89 1.11 -18.52
CA LYS A 106 0.57 0.76 -19.05
C LYS A 106 -0.55 1.58 -18.42
N LYS A 107 -0.39 1.99 -17.16
CA LYS A 107 -1.43 2.65 -16.35
C LYS A 107 -1.32 4.17 -16.36
N VAL A 108 -0.09 4.69 -16.35
CA VAL A 108 0.17 6.13 -16.34
C VAL A 108 0.38 6.60 -17.77
N ARG A 109 -0.69 7.08 -18.41
CA ARG A 109 -0.59 7.69 -19.74
C ARG A 109 0.07 9.06 -19.62
N ASN A 110 1.03 9.35 -20.50
CA ASN A 110 1.76 10.63 -20.57
C ASN A 110 2.47 10.98 -19.25
N ASP A 111 3.27 10.05 -18.74
CA ASP A 111 4.16 10.34 -17.61
C ASP A 111 5.35 11.18 -18.09
N ASP A 112 5.19 12.50 -18.06
CA ASP A 112 6.27 13.46 -18.35
C ASP A 112 7.50 13.27 -17.43
N ASN A 113 7.34 12.51 -16.34
CA ASN A 113 8.37 12.20 -15.35
C ASN A 113 8.81 10.72 -15.36
N ILE A 114 8.57 9.98 -16.45
CA ILE A 114 8.90 8.54 -16.56
C ILE A 114 10.35 8.23 -16.14
N SER A 115 11.31 9.07 -16.53
CA SER A 115 12.73 8.90 -16.21
C SER A 115 13.02 9.07 -14.72
N ILE A 116 12.37 10.05 -14.08
CA ILE A 116 12.49 10.32 -12.65
C ILE A 116 11.84 9.19 -11.85
N ARG A 117 10.62 8.78 -12.23
CA ARG A 117 9.93 7.66 -11.61
C ARG A 117 10.78 6.39 -11.68
N ASN A 118 11.34 6.07 -12.85
CA ASN A 118 12.21 4.91 -13.01
C ASN A 118 13.48 5.01 -12.16
N ARG A 119 14.09 6.20 -12.06
CA ARG A 119 15.26 6.44 -11.20
C ARG A 119 14.93 6.23 -9.72
N ILE A 120 13.78 6.69 -9.25
CA ILE A 120 13.32 6.49 -7.87
C ILE A 120 13.17 4.99 -7.59
N LEU A 121 12.52 4.26 -8.49
CA LEU A 121 12.34 2.80 -8.37
C LEU A 121 13.68 2.06 -8.31
N ASP A 122 14.65 2.45 -9.16
CA ASP A 122 15.99 1.86 -9.18
C ASP A 122 16.79 2.14 -7.90
N ASN A 123 16.70 3.36 -7.38
CA ASN A 123 17.35 3.70 -6.11
C ASN A 123 16.75 2.90 -4.95
N CYS A 124 15.43 2.75 -4.92
CA CYS A 124 14.74 2.09 -3.82
C CYS A 124 14.89 0.56 -3.83
N ILE A 125 14.99 -0.07 -5.00
CA ILE A 125 15.24 -1.52 -5.06
C ILE A 125 16.64 -1.86 -4.52
N GLU A 126 17.63 -1.02 -4.78
CA GLU A 126 18.99 -1.20 -4.26
C GLU A 126 19.06 -1.12 -2.72
N GLN A 127 18.19 -0.31 -2.09
CA GLN A 127 18.15 -0.19 -0.63
C GLN A 127 17.62 -1.46 0.07
N VAL A 128 16.84 -2.27 -0.64
CA VAL A 128 16.18 -3.45 -0.05
C VAL A 128 16.84 -4.78 -0.41
N LYS A 129 17.86 -4.79 -1.28
CA LYS A 129 18.48 -6.01 -1.83
C LYS A 129 19.00 -7.03 -0.82
N ASN A 130 19.38 -6.58 0.38
CA ASN A 130 19.89 -7.44 1.46
C ASN A 130 18.82 -7.81 2.50
N THR A 131 17.56 -7.42 2.29
CA THR A 131 16.46 -7.74 3.22
C THR A 131 15.93 -9.14 2.90
N THR A 132 15.84 -9.98 3.92
CA THR A 132 15.50 -11.41 3.78
C THR A 132 14.04 -11.75 4.04
N ASP A 133 13.24 -10.77 4.46
CA ASP A 133 11.82 -10.93 4.76
C ASP A 133 11.00 -10.18 3.70
N GLU A 134 10.10 -10.89 3.03
CA GLU A 134 9.31 -10.35 1.90
C GLU A 134 8.44 -9.15 2.30
N CYS A 135 7.87 -9.17 3.51
CA CYS A 135 7.05 -8.09 4.01
C CYS A 135 7.90 -6.84 4.27
N LYS A 136 9.08 -7.01 4.87
CA LYS A 136 10.03 -5.92 5.13
C LYS A 136 10.62 -5.35 3.84
N VAL A 137 10.89 -6.21 2.84
CA VAL A 137 11.33 -5.76 1.50
C VAL A 137 10.31 -4.78 0.94
N ILE A 138 9.03 -5.19 0.87
CA ILE A 138 8.00 -4.33 0.29
C ILE A 138 7.74 -3.08 1.13
N LEU A 139 7.65 -3.21 2.46
CA LEU A 139 7.45 -2.04 3.32
C LEU A 139 8.56 -1.00 3.11
N ARG A 140 9.83 -1.41 3.19
CA ARG A 140 10.97 -0.48 3.01
C ARG A 140 11.02 0.10 1.61
N PHE A 141 10.75 -0.71 0.59
CA PHE A 141 10.68 -0.26 -0.79
C PHE A 141 9.60 0.82 -0.97
N SER A 142 8.38 0.58 -0.47
CA SER A 142 7.27 1.53 -0.53
C SER A 142 7.58 2.84 0.21
N LEU A 143 8.18 2.77 1.39
CA LEU A 143 8.58 3.96 2.16
C LEU A 143 9.64 4.78 1.42
N CYS A 144 10.66 4.12 0.85
CA CYS A 144 11.68 4.78 0.04
C CYS A 144 11.06 5.48 -1.18
N VAL A 145 10.17 4.81 -1.92
CA VAL A 145 9.52 5.39 -3.10
C VAL A 145 8.71 6.63 -2.71
N ALA A 146 7.97 6.56 -1.60
CA ALA A 146 7.19 7.70 -1.11
C ALA A 146 8.08 8.87 -0.68
N GLU A 147 9.18 8.60 0.03
CA GLU A 147 10.13 9.62 0.47
C GLU A 147 10.82 10.31 -0.72
N GLU A 148 11.37 9.54 -1.65
CA GLU A 148 12.05 10.08 -2.84
C GLU A 148 11.09 10.84 -3.75
N SER A 149 9.84 10.38 -3.87
CA SER A 149 8.79 11.11 -4.61
C SER A 149 8.47 12.46 -3.95
N ARG A 150 8.36 12.50 -2.62
CA ARG A 150 8.17 13.76 -1.86
C ARG A 150 9.35 14.71 -2.04
N ARG A 151 10.59 14.19 -2.04
CA ARG A 151 11.80 15.00 -2.28
C ARG A 151 11.78 15.62 -3.67
N TYR A 152 11.37 14.87 -4.69
CA TYR A 152 11.25 15.37 -6.06
C TYR A 152 10.19 16.46 -6.20
N VAL A 153 9.01 16.30 -5.60
CA VAL A 153 7.94 17.32 -5.68
C VAL A 153 8.34 18.63 -4.98
N LYS A 154 9.23 18.57 -3.99
CA LYS A 154 9.73 19.74 -3.25
C LYS A 154 10.96 20.41 -3.89
N SER A 155 11.62 19.78 -4.86
CA SER A 155 12.83 20.31 -5.53
C SER A 155 12.49 21.22 -6.70
#